data_AF-A0A517QC13-F1
#
_entry.id   AF-A0A517QC13-F1
#
_cell.length_a   1.000
_cell.length_b   1.000
_cell.length_c   1.000
_cell.angle_alpha   90.00
_cell.angle_beta   90.00
_cell.angle_gamma   90.00
#
_symmetry.space_group_name_H-M   'P 1'
#
loop_
_entity.id
_entity.type
_entity.pdbx_description
1 polymer ?
#
loop_
_entity_poly.entity_id
_entity_poly.type
_entity_poly.pdbx_seq_one_letter_code
_entity_poly.pdbx_strand_id
1 'polypeptide(L)'
;MNRPTESKNTFFSFLDHFNFIEDDSSSYEVGITDEGFSYLDLASEKKVKAISFQEKQKRETGAALDGSKRARGQSNISKIETVEHDEVCFDTDLMAILRDIDERKKNTAFMPWATGVSIVFFLIWILIPVYASYPVILMIFSGIFLFPGIIFLLVNVSRFDHSRRHVQFAYRLEGKGQAAFDYINESILNLKKCGNVLLFKGRRHFEDSRYSGGADNRPEFADVSFDLSHPPLLDLDFAVWHMNAFQKDFYFMPDHILVFQGAQAGGISYGNLSFAVDSEIIQAHGLVKRTSDSNVVGKTWRFVNKDGSPDKRFNNNIEIPELKYGILKLAGAGIDLALYASNQRASDTVPDGFSSMQSLAKKPVRKVAEERRAQAIARKKKRSEQRFQTVLNALCCMMYADRKSSTEERKKIISLMQRIKSPWDETEIDQRMREFVLSTKEKGLEAMLTETCQQLGEIKDQRQQDAIMKCLDRVASADGTIEDQERKIRDRFHSSLISNS
;
A
#
# COMPACT_ATOMS: atom_id res chain seq x y z
N MET A 1 -3.64 -4.36 10.95
CA MET A 1 -2.36 -4.47 11.68
C MET A 1 -1.96 -3.08 12.12
N ASN A 2 -1.58 -2.90 13.39
CA ASN A 2 -1.29 -1.60 13.98
C ASN A 2 -0.21 -0.86 13.19
N ARG A 3 -0.52 0.33 12.68
CA ARG A 3 0.50 1.28 12.22
C ARG A 3 1.46 1.51 13.39
N PRO A 4 2.79 1.38 13.21
CA PRO A 4 3.70 1.82 14.24
C PRO A 4 3.63 3.34 14.26
N THR A 5 2.98 3.90 15.28
CA THR A 5 3.19 5.29 15.66
C THR A 5 4.61 5.38 16.21
N GLU A 6 5.60 5.56 15.33
CA GLU A 6 6.90 6.08 15.75
C GLU A 6 6.67 7.50 16.27
N SER A 7 6.32 7.64 17.55
CA SER A 7 6.46 8.93 18.24
C SER A 7 7.94 9.16 18.48
N LYS A 8 8.66 9.59 17.43
CA LYS A 8 9.98 10.21 17.60
C LYS A 8 9.76 11.52 18.33
N ASN A 9 9.81 11.48 19.67
CA ASN A 9 9.88 12.65 20.55
C ASN A 9 11.17 13.42 20.24
N THR A 10 11.15 14.19 19.16
CA THR A 10 12.14 15.20 18.82
C THR A 10 11.64 16.55 19.31
N PHE A 11 12.56 17.45 19.68
CA PHE A 11 12.28 18.81 20.19
C PHE A 11 11.31 19.64 19.32
N PHE A 12 11.06 19.20 18.08
CA PHE A 12 10.19 19.83 17.10
C PHE A 12 8.82 19.14 16.90
N SER A 13 8.41 18.20 17.75
CA SER A 13 7.10 17.52 17.62
C SER A 13 5.90 18.46 17.64
N PHE A 14 6.03 19.67 18.20
CA PHE A 14 4.98 20.70 18.15
C PHE A 14 4.67 21.16 16.72
N LEU A 15 5.63 21.07 15.79
CA LEU A 15 5.43 21.42 14.38
C LEU A 15 4.45 20.48 13.68
N ASP A 16 4.28 19.24 14.18
CA ASP A 16 3.32 18.29 13.62
C ASP A 16 1.86 18.73 13.86
N HIS A 17 1.60 19.52 14.91
CA HIS A 17 0.28 20.13 15.17
C HIS A 17 0.00 21.37 14.30
N PHE A 18 1.04 21.98 13.71
CA PHE A 18 0.91 23.17 12.83
C PHE A 18 0.95 22.82 11.35
N ASN A 19 0.73 21.55 11.00
CA ASN A 19 0.66 21.10 9.62
C ASN A 19 -0.61 21.64 8.94
N PHE A 20 -0.44 22.60 8.04
CA PHE A 20 -1.52 23.11 7.19
C PHE A 20 -1.70 22.32 5.89
N ILE A 21 -0.83 21.36 5.64
CA ILE A 21 -0.74 20.63 4.38
C ILE A 21 -1.28 19.22 4.60
N GLU A 22 -2.47 18.96 4.05
CA GLU A 22 -3.06 17.61 4.00
C GLU A 22 -2.17 16.69 3.16
N ASP A 23 -1.99 15.46 3.63
CA ASP A 23 -1.20 14.45 2.95
C ASP A 23 -1.89 13.99 1.66
N ASP A 24 -1.18 14.09 0.54
CA ASP A 24 -1.63 13.68 -0.80
C ASP A 24 -0.75 12.54 -1.36
N SER A 25 0.03 11.88 -0.49
CA SER A 25 0.79 10.69 -0.84
C SER A 25 -0.18 9.57 -1.25
N SER A 26 0.09 8.94 -2.39
CA SER A 26 -0.54 7.66 -2.71
C SER A 26 0.14 6.58 -1.88
N SER A 27 -0.65 5.69 -1.29
CA SER A 27 -0.16 4.54 -0.54
C SER A 27 -0.66 3.29 -1.25
N TYR A 28 0.25 2.41 -1.66
CA TYR A 28 -0.09 1.14 -2.28
C TYR A 28 0.29 -0.02 -1.35
N GLU A 29 -0.63 -0.94 -1.13
CA GLU A 29 -0.39 -2.19 -0.41
C GLU A 29 -0.29 -3.33 -1.43
N VAL A 30 0.87 -4.00 -1.47
CA VAL A 30 1.11 -5.17 -2.33
C VAL A 30 1.21 -6.41 -1.45
N GLY A 31 0.24 -7.30 -1.60
CA GLY A 31 0.21 -8.59 -0.91
C GLY A 31 0.78 -9.70 -1.78
N ILE A 32 1.75 -10.43 -1.24
CA ILE A 32 2.30 -11.64 -1.88
C ILE A 32 2.11 -12.79 -0.91
N THR A 33 1.23 -13.71 -1.29
CA THR A 33 0.83 -14.86 -0.49
C THR A 33 0.96 -16.15 -1.30
N ASP A 34 0.75 -17.29 -0.64
CA ASP A 34 0.69 -18.61 -1.29
C ASP A 34 -0.31 -18.67 -2.45
N GLU A 35 -1.37 -17.86 -2.40
CA GLU A 35 -2.46 -17.85 -3.36
C GLU A 35 -2.19 -16.90 -4.55
N GLY A 36 -1.12 -16.09 -4.51
CA GLY A 36 -0.72 -15.19 -5.61
C GLY A 36 -0.50 -13.75 -5.16
N PHE A 37 -0.53 -12.83 -6.12
CA PHE A 37 -0.33 -11.39 -5.91
C PHE A 37 -1.66 -10.65 -5.75
N SER A 38 -1.65 -9.59 -4.96
CA SER A 38 -2.77 -8.65 -4.80
C SER A 38 -2.26 -7.23 -4.71
N TYR A 39 -2.91 -6.30 -5.43
CA TYR A 39 -2.58 -4.88 -5.46
C TYR A 39 -3.74 -4.07 -4.92
N LEU A 40 -3.44 -3.13 -4.02
CA LEU A 40 -4.43 -2.25 -3.40
C LEU A 40 -3.92 -0.82 -3.38
N ASP A 41 -4.72 0.12 -3.88
CA ASP A 41 -4.52 1.56 -3.66
C ASP A 41 -5.29 1.97 -2.42
N LEU A 42 -4.56 2.48 -1.43
CA LEU A 42 -5.09 3.11 -0.23
C LEU A 42 -5.19 4.61 -0.53
N ALA A 43 -6.42 5.07 -0.82
CA ALA A 43 -6.63 6.48 -1.12
C ALA A 43 -6.29 7.37 0.08
N SER A 44 -5.53 8.44 -0.19
CA SER A 44 -5.22 9.49 0.77
C SER A 44 -6.48 10.16 1.31
N GLU A 45 -6.41 10.76 2.50
CA GLU A 45 -7.53 11.50 3.10
C GLU A 45 -8.10 12.55 2.14
N LYS A 46 -7.22 13.24 1.40
CA LYS A 46 -7.61 14.21 0.38
C LYS A 46 -8.37 13.57 -0.79
N LYS A 47 -7.91 12.41 -1.30
CA LYS A 47 -8.64 11.63 -2.32
C LYS A 47 -10.01 11.19 -1.80
N VAL A 48 -10.10 10.73 -0.55
CA VAL A 48 -11.37 10.30 0.08
C VAL A 48 -12.38 11.46 0.12
N LYS A 49 -11.94 12.63 0.59
CA LYS A 49 -12.78 13.84 0.65
C LYS A 49 -13.24 14.25 -0.75
N ALA A 50 -12.35 14.24 -1.75
CA ALA A 50 -12.69 14.58 -3.13
C ALA A 50 -13.75 13.64 -3.73
N ILE A 51 -13.62 12.33 -3.49
CA ILE A 51 -14.60 11.32 -3.95
C ILE A 51 -15.95 11.56 -3.29
N SER A 52 -15.97 11.77 -1.96
CA SER A 52 -17.21 12.05 -1.23
C SER A 52 -17.92 13.31 -1.74
N PHE A 53 -17.16 14.33 -2.10
CA PHE A 53 -17.67 15.58 -2.65
C PHE A 53 -18.25 15.38 -4.06
N GLN A 54 -17.55 14.65 -4.93
CA GLN A 54 -18.06 14.32 -6.27
C GLN A 54 -19.32 13.46 -6.22
N GLU A 55 -19.39 12.48 -5.32
CA GLU A 55 -20.60 11.69 -5.12
C GLU A 55 -21.77 12.55 -4.65
N LYS A 56 -21.51 13.47 -3.71
CA LYS A 56 -22.52 14.42 -3.23
C LYS A 56 -23.04 15.28 -4.38
N GLN A 57 -22.16 15.83 -5.22
CA GLN A 57 -22.56 16.61 -6.40
C GLN A 57 -23.36 15.80 -7.43
N LYS A 58 -22.98 14.54 -7.70
CA LYS A 58 -23.76 13.66 -8.59
C LYS A 58 -25.17 13.39 -8.07
N ARG A 59 -25.34 13.28 -6.74
CA ARG A 59 -26.67 13.10 -6.13
C ARG A 59 -27.49 14.38 -6.16
N GLU A 60 -26.88 15.53 -5.94
CA GLU A 60 -27.56 16.83 -6.03
C GLU A 60 -28.01 17.15 -7.45
N THR A 61 -27.16 16.88 -8.45
CA THR A 61 -27.51 17.07 -9.87
C THR A 61 -28.55 16.04 -10.35
N GLY A 62 -28.43 14.77 -9.93
CA GLY A 62 -29.44 13.74 -10.21
C GLY A 62 -30.81 14.06 -9.60
N ALA A 63 -30.85 14.56 -8.36
CA ALA A 63 -32.09 14.97 -7.70
C ALA A 63 -32.71 16.23 -8.34
N ALA A 64 -31.89 17.14 -8.88
CA ALA A 64 -32.36 18.31 -9.61
C ALA A 64 -32.97 17.94 -10.97
N LEU A 65 -32.42 16.94 -11.65
CA LEU A 65 -32.91 16.44 -12.94
C LEU A 65 -34.24 15.67 -12.85
N ASP A 66 -34.49 14.97 -11.74
CA ASP A 66 -35.71 14.15 -11.56
C ASP A 66 -36.94 14.98 -11.09
N GLY A 67 -36.81 16.31 -10.95
CA GLY A 67 -37.91 17.25 -10.73
C GLY A 67 -38.76 17.03 -9.45
N SER A 68 -38.50 15.99 -8.67
CA SER A 68 -39.32 15.61 -7.53
C SER A 68 -38.87 16.37 -6.27
N LYS A 69 -39.54 17.50 -5.99
CA LYS A 69 -39.45 18.19 -4.68
C LYS A 69 -39.91 17.31 -3.48
N ARG A 70 -40.31 16.05 -3.72
CA ARG A 70 -40.70 15.06 -2.72
C ARG A 70 -39.64 14.02 -2.38
N ALA A 71 -38.45 14.05 -3.00
CA ALA A 71 -37.33 13.22 -2.57
C ALA A 71 -36.67 13.73 -1.27
N ARG A 72 -37.46 14.11 -0.26
CA ARG A 72 -37.10 13.81 1.15
C ARG A 72 -37.33 12.31 1.37
N GLY A 73 -36.79 11.47 0.50
CA GLY A 73 -36.59 10.07 0.82
C GLY A 73 -35.54 10.05 1.91
N GLN A 74 -35.98 9.87 3.15
CA GLN A 74 -35.12 9.41 4.24
C GLN A 74 -34.33 8.19 3.74
N SER A 75 -33.13 8.45 3.25
CA SER A 75 -32.22 7.42 2.81
C SER A 75 -30.80 7.90 3.06
N ASN A 76 -30.26 7.39 4.16
CA ASN A 76 -28.84 7.18 4.40
C ASN A 76 -27.94 8.41 4.29
N ILE A 77 -28.28 9.50 4.98
CA ILE A 77 -27.30 10.55 5.33
C ILE A 77 -26.15 9.92 6.15
N SER A 78 -26.42 8.84 6.88
CA SER A 78 -25.42 8.02 7.59
C SER A 78 -24.45 7.24 6.69
N LYS A 79 -24.59 7.27 5.36
CA LYS A 79 -23.59 6.67 4.45
C LYS A 79 -22.43 7.61 4.13
N ILE A 80 -22.53 8.87 4.53
CA ILE A 80 -21.50 9.91 4.28
C ILE A 80 -20.63 10.12 5.52
N GLU A 81 -21.15 9.85 6.72
CA GLU A 81 -20.35 9.89 7.94
C GLU A 81 -19.50 8.64 8.05
N THR A 82 -18.21 8.81 7.81
CA THR A 82 -17.16 7.78 7.90
C THR A 82 -17.31 6.68 6.86
N VAL A 83 -16.80 6.94 5.65
CA VAL A 83 -16.23 5.82 4.89
C VAL A 83 -15.12 5.29 5.81
N GLU A 84 -15.33 4.12 6.42
CA GLU A 84 -14.28 3.46 7.21
C GLU A 84 -13.03 3.42 6.31
N HIS A 85 -11.84 3.67 6.85
CA HIS A 85 -10.60 3.67 6.05
C HIS A 85 -10.48 2.37 5.21
N ASP A 86 -11.01 1.26 5.74
CA ASP A 86 -11.07 -0.04 5.08
C ASP A 86 -11.95 -0.07 3.81
N GLU A 87 -12.96 0.80 3.67
CA GLU A 87 -13.85 0.87 2.51
C GLU A 87 -13.27 1.69 1.33
N VAL A 88 -12.18 2.46 1.56
CA VAL A 88 -11.58 3.38 0.57
C VAL A 88 -10.49 2.72 -0.29
N CYS A 89 -10.32 1.40 -0.21
CA CYS A 89 -9.35 0.69 -1.04
C CYS A 89 -9.87 0.53 -2.48
N PHE A 90 -8.99 0.68 -3.47
CA PHE A 90 -9.29 0.42 -4.89
C PHE A 90 -8.36 -0.66 -5.44
N ASP A 91 -8.91 -1.57 -6.27
CA ASP A 91 -8.05 -2.46 -7.06
C ASP A 91 -7.27 -1.63 -8.08
N THR A 92 -5.97 -1.85 -8.17
CA THR A 92 -5.07 -1.11 -9.05
C THR A 92 -4.19 -2.04 -9.86
N ASP A 93 -3.96 -1.69 -11.12
CA ASP A 93 -3.01 -2.39 -11.97
C ASP A 93 -1.61 -1.77 -11.84
N LEU A 94 -0.57 -2.59 -12.06
CA LEU A 94 0.82 -2.13 -12.08
C LEU A 94 1.04 -0.96 -13.06
N MET A 95 0.35 -0.94 -14.19
CA MET A 95 0.44 0.15 -15.16
C MET A 95 -0.10 1.48 -14.61
N ALA A 96 -1.10 1.44 -13.73
CA ALA A 96 -1.62 2.63 -13.07
C ALA A 96 -0.60 3.16 -12.06
N ILE A 97 0.05 2.26 -11.32
CA ILE A 97 1.12 2.57 -10.38
C ILE A 97 2.32 3.22 -11.11
N LEU A 98 2.79 2.63 -12.21
CA LEU A 98 3.90 3.17 -13.01
C LEU A 98 3.56 4.55 -13.59
N ARG A 99 2.32 4.74 -14.03
CA ARG A 99 1.84 6.05 -14.51
C ARG A 99 1.84 7.10 -13.40
N ASP A 100 1.42 6.76 -12.19
CA ASP A 100 1.47 7.66 -11.02
C ASP A 100 2.92 8.04 -10.69
N ILE A 101 3.86 7.08 -10.73
CA ILE A 101 5.29 7.33 -10.54
C ILE A 101 5.83 8.30 -11.61
N ASP A 102 5.52 8.05 -12.89
CA ASP A 102 5.94 8.91 -14.00
C ASP A 102 5.34 10.34 -13.91
N GLU A 103 4.10 10.46 -13.43
CA GLU A 103 3.44 11.75 -13.23
C GLU A 103 4.09 12.53 -12.08
N ARG A 104 4.32 11.86 -10.94
CA ARG A 104 4.98 12.47 -9.76
C ARG A 104 6.42 12.87 -10.04
N LYS A 105 7.12 12.16 -10.91
CA LYS A 105 8.49 12.52 -11.34
C LYS A 105 8.56 13.83 -12.13
N LYS A 106 7.48 14.21 -12.83
CA LYS A 106 7.38 15.48 -13.55
C LYS A 106 7.13 16.67 -12.62
N ASN A 107 6.69 16.43 -11.39
CA ASN A 107 6.46 17.51 -10.44
C ASN A 107 7.78 18.20 -10.07
N THR A 108 7.81 19.52 -10.22
CA THR A 108 8.96 20.36 -9.86
C THR A 108 9.18 20.37 -8.36
N ALA A 109 10.43 20.22 -7.92
CA ALA A 109 10.79 20.43 -6.52
C ALA A 109 10.67 21.91 -6.15
N PHE A 110 9.92 22.22 -5.10
CA PHE A 110 9.82 23.58 -4.54
C PHE A 110 10.93 23.86 -3.52
N MET A 111 11.60 22.84 -3.00
CA MET A 111 12.72 22.99 -2.06
C MET A 111 13.81 23.96 -2.53
N PRO A 112 14.32 23.91 -3.79
CA PRO A 112 15.30 24.89 -4.27
C PRO A 112 14.80 26.34 -4.17
N TRP A 113 13.53 26.59 -4.46
CA TRP A 113 12.92 27.91 -4.37
C TRP A 113 12.79 28.38 -2.93
N ALA A 114 12.34 27.50 -2.03
CA ALA A 114 12.26 27.78 -0.60
C ALA A 114 13.63 28.08 0.02
N THR A 115 14.67 27.35 -0.39
CA THR A 115 16.05 27.64 0.02
C THR A 115 16.53 28.99 -0.51
N GLY A 116 16.22 29.33 -1.76
CA GLY A 116 16.55 30.64 -2.35
C GLY A 116 15.88 31.80 -1.60
N VAL A 117 14.59 31.69 -1.30
CA VAL A 117 13.84 32.69 -0.51
C VAL A 117 14.42 32.83 0.90
N SER A 118 14.78 31.72 1.54
CA SER A 118 15.40 31.72 2.87
C SER A 118 16.76 32.42 2.88
N ILE A 119 17.57 32.20 1.84
CA ILE A 119 18.86 32.90 1.67
C ILE A 119 18.65 34.40 1.50
N VAL A 120 17.64 34.84 0.72
CA VAL A 120 17.32 36.25 0.54
C VAL A 120 16.91 36.90 1.87
N PHE A 121 16.04 36.27 2.66
CA PHE A 121 15.67 36.77 3.98
C PHE A 121 16.87 36.87 4.94
N PHE A 122 17.77 35.88 4.89
CA PHE A 122 18.99 35.90 5.69
C PHE A 122 19.94 37.04 5.27
N LEU A 123 20.09 37.30 3.96
CA LEU A 123 20.89 38.43 3.46
C LEU A 123 20.30 39.78 3.87
N ILE A 124 18.96 39.94 3.79
CA ILE A 124 18.27 41.14 4.26
C ILE A 124 18.52 41.35 5.76
N TRP A 125 18.47 40.28 6.55
CA TRP A 125 18.73 40.33 7.99
C TRP A 125 20.16 40.76 8.32
N ILE A 126 21.16 40.27 7.58
CA ILE A 126 22.57 40.71 7.72
C ILE A 126 22.76 42.19 7.38
N LEU A 127 21.95 42.77 6.50
CA LEU A 127 22.07 44.17 6.09
C LEU A 127 21.42 45.15 7.09
N ILE A 128 20.59 44.69 8.04
CA ILE A 128 19.92 45.53 9.05
C ILE A 128 20.89 46.47 9.79
N PRO A 129 22.09 46.04 10.23
CA PRO A 129 23.00 46.90 10.97
C PRO A 129 23.53 48.11 10.20
N VAL A 130 23.51 48.06 8.86
CA VAL A 130 24.02 49.11 7.98
C VAL A 130 23.02 50.25 7.82
N TYR A 131 21.72 49.96 7.90
CA TYR A 131 20.66 50.90 7.54
C TYR A 131 19.78 51.35 8.71
N ALA A 132 19.81 50.66 9.86
CA ALA A 132 18.93 50.94 10.99
C ALA A 132 19.59 51.86 12.04
N SER A 133 18.81 52.80 12.58
CA SER A 133 19.26 53.70 13.67
C SER A 133 19.52 52.97 14.99
N TYR A 134 18.88 51.81 15.22
CA TYR A 134 19.07 50.95 16.41
C TYR A 134 19.40 49.50 16.00
N PRO A 135 20.61 49.27 15.46
CA PRO A 135 20.91 48.05 14.70
C PRO A 135 20.90 46.77 15.55
N VAL A 136 21.43 46.82 16.77
CA VAL A 136 21.58 45.64 17.64
C VAL A 136 20.23 45.10 18.11
N ILE A 137 19.34 45.99 18.58
CA ILE A 137 18.03 45.60 19.12
C ILE A 137 17.13 45.03 18.01
N LEU A 138 17.10 45.69 16.85
CA LEU A 138 16.30 45.27 15.71
C LEU A 138 16.79 43.92 15.15
N MET A 139 18.10 43.70 15.12
CA MET A 139 18.70 42.44 14.68
C MET A 139 18.34 41.27 15.61
N ILE A 140 18.43 41.46 16.93
CA ILE A 140 18.05 40.41 17.91
C ILE A 140 16.55 40.09 17.80
N PHE A 141 15.69 41.12 17.80
CA PHE A 141 14.25 40.92 17.77
C PHE A 141 13.79 40.26 16.46
N SER A 142 14.29 40.73 15.31
CA SER A 142 13.96 40.13 14.01
C SER A 142 14.52 38.71 13.87
N GLY A 143 15.71 38.43 14.43
CA GLY A 143 16.31 37.09 14.41
C GLY A 143 15.47 36.05 15.12
N ILE A 144 14.86 36.41 16.26
CA ILE A 144 13.98 35.51 17.04
C ILE A 144 12.79 35.02 16.22
N PHE A 145 12.27 35.81 15.28
CA PHE A 145 11.16 35.39 14.40
C PHE A 145 11.65 34.78 13.09
N LEU A 146 12.76 35.30 12.54
CA LEU A 146 13.27 34.90 11.23
C LEU A 146 13.81 33.46 11.22
N PHE A 147 14.62 33.07 12.20
CA PHE A 147 15.19 31.71 12.21
C PHE A 147 14.13 30.62 12.40
N PRO A 148 13.19 30.72 13.36
CA PRO A 148 12.07 29.77 13.45
C PRO A 148 11.17 29.80 12.22
N GLY A 149 10.93 30.97 11.63
CA GLY A 149 10.13 31.12 10.40
C GLY A 149 10.76 30.42 9.19
N ILE A 150 12.08 30.53 9.01
CA ILE A 150 12.83 29.84 7.95
C ILE A 150 12.78 28.32 8.17
N ILE A 151 13.04 27.85 9.41
CA ILE A 151 12.96 26.43 9.74
C ILE A 151 11.55 25.90 9.46
N PHE A 152 10.53 26.63 9.90
CA PHE A 152 9.13 26.29 9.65
C PHE A 152 8.81 26.19 8.15
N LEU A 153 9.24 27.17 7.35
CA LEU A 153 9.03 27.20 5.91
C LEU A 153 9.73 26.02 5.22
N LEU A 154 11.00 25.76 5.55
CA LEU A 154 11.77 24.67 4.94
C LEU A 154 11.19 23.29 5.29
N VAL A 155 10.78 23.07 6.55
CA VAL A 155 10.15 21.81 6.98
C VAL A 155 8.82 21.59 6.26
N ASN A 156 7.96 22.61 6.19
CA ASN A 156 6.67 22.50 5.51
C ASN A 156 6.83 22.26 4.01
N VAL A 157 7.74 22.97 3.34
CA VAL A 157 7.99 22.77 1.90
C VAL A 157 8.62 21.40 1.64
N SER A 158 9.55 20.95 2.49
CA SER A 158 10.13 19.61 2.35
C SER A 158 9.09 18.51 2.45
N ARG A 159 8.17 18.61 3.43
CA ARG A 159 7.07 17.65 3.58
C ARG A 159 6.09 17.71 2.41
N PHE A 160 5.78 18.90 1.93
CA PHE A 160 4.89 19.10 0.79
C PHE A 160 5.47 18.59 -0.53
N ASP A 161 6.78 18.71 -0.71
CA ASP A 161 7.47 18.11 -1.85
C ASP A 161 7.51 16.59 -1.73
N HIS A 162 7.73 16.07 -0.52
CA HIS A 162 7.71 14.64 -0.26
C HIS A 162 6.34 14.04 -0.58
N SER A 163 5.24 14.59 -0.06
CA SER A 163 3.88 14.06 -0.31
C SER A 163 3.44 14.12 -1.77
N ARG A 164 3.93 15.10 -2.54
CA ARG A 164 3.60 15.25 -3.98
C ARG A 164 4.47 14.44 -4.93
N ARG A 165 5.65 14.00 -4.47
CA ARG A 165 6.64 13.35 -5.34
C ARG A 165 6.86 11.90 -4.97
N HIS A 166 6.67 11.53 -3.71
CA HIS A 166 6.87 10.17 -3.23
C HIS A 166 5.57 9.37 -3.24
N VAL A 167 5.73 8.07 -3.42
CA VAL A 167 4.68 7.06 -3.35
C VAL A 167 5.07 6.09 -2.25
N GLN A 168 4.17 5.84 -1.31
CA GLN A 168 4.41 4.88 -0.24
C GLN A 168 4.01 3.47 -0.72
N PHE A 169 4.92 2.52 -0.58
CA PHE A 169 4.66 1.11 -0.90
C PHE A 169 4.83 0.26 0.35
N ALA A 170 3.73 -0.38 0.77
CA ALA A 170 3.73 -1.36 1.84
C ALA A 170 3.65 -2.77 1.23
N TYR A 171 4.63 -3.62 1.53
CA TYR A 171 4.62 -5.01 1.11
C TYR A 171 4.20 -5.92 2.25
N ARG A 172 3.24 -6.80 1.97
CA ARG A 172 2.82 -7.86 2.88
C ARG A 172 3.23 -9.21 2.29
N LEU A 173 4.39 -9.70 2.72
CA LEU A 173 4.93 -10.99 2.31
C LEU A 173 4.51 -12.06 3.32
N GLU A 174 3.83 -13.12 2.87
CA GLU A 174 3.42 -14.24 3.73
C GLU A 174 3.74 -15.59 3.08
N GLY A 175 4.16 -16.57 3.90
CA GLY A 175 4.38 -17.95 3.48
C GLY A 175 5.39 -18.10 2.35
N LYS A 176 4.96 -18.70 1.24
CA LYS A 176 5.75 -18.93 0.02
C LYS A 176 6.23 -17.65 -0.63
N GLY A 177 5.48 -16.56 -0.48
CA GLY A 177 5.84 -15.24 -1.02
C GLY A 177 7.14 -14.71 -0.43
N GLN A 178 7.26 -14.79 0.89
CA GLN A 178 8.47 -14.37 1.62
C GLN A 178 9.67 -15.25 1.25
N ALA A 179 9.51 -16.57 1.31
CA ALA A 179 10.58 -17.50 0.96
C ALA A 179 11.07 -17.31 -0.49
N ALA A 180 10.15 -17.07 -1.43
CA ALA A 180 10.50 -16.80 -2.83
C ALA A 180 11.30 -15.50 -2.99
N PHE A 181 10.96 -14.44 -2.24
CA PHE A 181 11.71 -13.19 -2.27
C PHE A 181 13.11 -13.35 -1.63
N ASP A 182 13.21 -14.10 -0.55
CA ASP A 182 14.49 -14.40 0.10
C ASP A 182 15.41 -15.18 -0.84
N TYR A 183 14.90 -16.15 -1.60
CA TYR A 183 15.69 -16.86 -2.62
C TYR A 183 16.20 -15.96 -3.75
N ILE A 184 15.41 -14.98 -4.18
CA ILE A 184 15.87 -13.95 -5.13
C ILE A 184 17.02 -13.16 -4.51
N ASN A 185 16.85 -12.69 -3.27
CA ASN A 185 17.87 -11.90 -2.57
C ASN A 185 19.18 -12.67 -2.38
N GLU A 186 19.10 -13.96 -2.02
CA GLU A 186 20.28 -14.83 -1.90
C GLU A 186 20.96 -15.07 -3.25
N SER A 187 20.19 -15.25 -4.32
CA SER A 187 20.72 -15.47 -5.66
C SER A 187 21.49 -14.25 -6.18
N ILE A 188 20.95 -13.05 -6.00
CA ILE A 188 21.63 -11.80 -6.37
C ILE A 188 22.85 -11.58 -5.48
N LEU A 189 22.77 -11.90 -4.18
CA LEU A 189 23.92 -11.84 -3.28
C LEU A 189 25.05 -12.77 -3.72
N ASN A 190 24.73 -13.99 -4.19
CA ASN A 190 25.71 -14.93 -4.70
C ASN A 190 26.38 -14.42 -5.99
N LEU A 191 25.62 -13.77 -6.88
CA LEU A 191 26.20 -13.07 -8.03
C LEU A 191 27.14 -11.95 -7.60
N LYS A 192 26.73 -11.09 -6.67
CA LYS A 192 27.55 -9.98 -6.15
C LYS A 192 28.86 -10.47 -5.49
N LYS A 193 28.85 -11.65 -4.86
CA LYS A 193 30.04 -12.25 -4.24
C LYS A 193 31.07 -12.75 -5.26
N CYS A 194 30.73 -12.86 -6.54
CA CYS A 194 31.69 -13.20 -7.57
C CYS A 194 32.79 -12.14 -7.64
N GLY A 195 34.03 -12.58 -7.88
CA GLY A 195 35.16 -11.66 -7.95
C GLY A 195 35.02 -10.65 -9.09
N ASN A 196 34.32 -11.00 -10.17
CA ASN A 196 34.07 -10.12 -11.30
C ASN A 196 32.72 -10.47 -11.98
N VAL A 197 31.84 -9.48 -12.11
CA VAL A 197 30.58 -9.58 -12.87
C VAL A 197 30.55 -8.47 -13.91
N LEU A 198 30.36 -8.85 -15.17
CA LEU A 198 30.43 -7.96 -16.32
C LEU A 198 29.14 -8.00 -17.15
N LEU A 199 28.78 -6.88 -17.76
CA LEU A 199 27.69 -6.78 -18.71
C LEU A 199 28.20 -6.93 -20.14
N PHE A 200 27.65 -7.87 -20.88
CA PHE A 200 27.96 -8.04 -22.29
C PHE A 200 27.36 -6.91 -23.14
N LYS A 201 28.19 -6.23 -23.93
CA LYS A 201 27.79 -5.17 -24.86
C LYS A 201 27.68 -5.63 -26.31
N GLY A 202 28.45 -6.64 -26.69
CA GLY A 202 28.57 -7.08 -28.06
C GLY A 202 29.87 -7.82 -28.30
N ARG A 203 30.22 -8.05 -29.56
CA ARG A 203 31.47 -8.68 -29.97
C ARG A 203 32.23 -7.78 -30.92
N ARG A 204 33.54 -7.71 -30.72
CA ARG A 204 34.48 -7.11 -31.64
C ARG A 204 35.13 -8.19 -32.50
N HIS A 205 35.02 -8.04 -33.80
CA HIS A 205 35.71 -8.87 -34.78
C HIS A 205 37.13 -8.34 -35.03
N PHE A 206 38.09 -9.24 -35.21
CA PHE A 206 39.46 -8.92 -35.61
C PHE A 206 39.76 -9.51 -36.99
N GLU A 207 40.25 -8.67 -37.90
CA GLU A 207 40.65 -9.13 -39.25
C GLU A 207 41.91 -10.02 -39.22
N ASP A 208 42.81 -9.80 -38.27
CA ASP A 208 44.03 -10.61 -38.09
C ASP A 208 44.16 -11.09 -36.64
N SER A 209 43.93 -12.39 -36.45
CA SER A 209 43.93 -13.04 -35.14
C SER A 209 45.31 -13.12 -34.50
N ARG A 210 46.39 -12.90 -35.27
CA ARG A 210 47.77 -12.89 -34.75
C ARG A 210 48.01 -11.79 -33.72
N TYR A 211 47.27 -10.69 -33.81
CA TYR A 211 47.40 -9.53 -32.92
C TYR A 211 46.35 -9.50 -31.79
N SER A 212 45.45 -10.49 -31.75
CA SER A 212 44.39 -10.62 -30.74
C SER A 212 44.57 -11.86 -29.85
N GLY A 213 45.77 -12.46 -29.86
CA GLY A 213 46.04 -13.70 -29.15
C GLY A 213 45.29 -14.91 -29.68
N GLY A 214 45.05 -14.94 -31.00
CA GLY A 214 44.42 -16.07 -31.71
C GLY A 214 42.90 -16.03 -31.75
N ALA A 215 42.26 -14.95 -31.27
CA ALA A 215 40.81 -14.83 -31.24
C ALA A 215 40.28 -14.04 -32.46
N ASP A 216 39.40 -14.66 -33.25
CA ASP A 216 38.72 -14.00 -34.38
C ASP A 216 37.65 -13.00 -33.90
N ASN A 217 37.02 -13.31 -32.77
CA ASN A 217 36.00 -12.47 -32.13
C ASN A 217 36.27 -12.38 -30.63
N ARG A 218 36.04 -11.21 -30.05
CA ARG A 218 36.15 -10.99 -28.61
C ARG A 218 34.91 -10.31 -28.05
N PRO A 219 34.33 -10.81 -26.95
CA PRO A 219 33.24 -10.14 -26.27
C PRO A 219 33.71 -8.80 -25.66
N GLU A 220 32.88 -7.77 -25.81
CA GLU A 220 33.07 -6.47 -25.18
C GLU A 220 32.15 -6.32 -23.97
N PHE A 221 32.67 -5.69 -22.92
CA PHE A 221 32.01 -5.62 -21.63
C PHE A 221 31.83 -4.19 -21.13
N ALA A 222 30.88 -4.01 -20.22
CA ALA A 222 30.79 -2.89 -19.30
C ALA A 222 30.72 -3.38 -17.86
N ASP A 223 31.06 -2.48 -16.93
CA ASP A 223 30.90 -2.72 -15.51
C ASP A 223 29.41 -2.76 -15.13
N VAL A 224 29.11 -3.53 -14.09
CA VAL A 224 27.81 -3.63 -13.42
C VAL A 224 28.04 -3.44 -11.93
N SER A 225 27.20 -2.64 -11.29
CA SER A 225 27.20 -2.50 -9.83
C SER A 225 25.97 -3.15 -9.22
N PHE A 226 26.16 -3.78 -8.07
CA PHE A 226 25.09 -4.33 -7.24
C PHE A 226 25.14 -3.74 -5.83
N ASP A 227 24.07 -3.08 -5.42
CA ASP A 227 23.92 -2.44 -4.11
C ASP A 227 22.53 -2.66 -3.55
N LEU A 228 22.37 -2.41 -2.25
CA LEU A 228 21.06 -2.36 -1.61
C LEU A 228 20.68 -0.89 -1.50
N SER A 229 19.58 -0.51 -2.13
CA SER A 229 19.09 0.86 -2.15
C SER A 229 17.57 0.92 -2.27
N HIS A 230 17.03 2.12 -2.10
CA HIS A 230 15.60 2.39 -2.30
C HIS A 230 15.39 2.98 -3.69
N PRO A 231 14.36 2.54 -4.44
CA PRO A 231 14.03 3.13 -5.73
C PRO A 231 13.72 4.62 -5.59
N PRO A 232 14.06 5.44 -6.59
CA PRO A 232 13.79 6.87 -6.55
C PRO A 232 12.28 7.11 -6.49
N LEU A 233 11.85 8.04 -5.63
CA LEU A 233 10.44 8.45 -5.44
C LEU A 233 9.52 7.38 -4.81
N LEU A 234 10.07 6.25 -4.37
CA LEU A 234 9.32 5.23 -3.66
C LEU A 234 9.79 5.14 -2.22
N ASP A 235 8.86 5.24 -1.28
CA ASP A 235 9.11 5.00 0.13
C ASP A 235 8.74 3.55 0.45
N LEU A 236 9.76 2.76 0.77
CA LEU A 236 9.67 1.35 1.12
C LEU A 236 10.18 1.14 2.55
N ASP A 237 9.62 0.13 3.21
CA ASP A 237 10.04 -0.25 4.56
C ASP A 237 11.42 -0.97 4.58
N PHE A 238 11.89 -1.44 3.43
CA PHE A 238 13.16 -2.16 3.28
C PHE A 238 13.88 -1.80 1.98
N ALA A 239 15.21 -1.93 2.02
CA ALA A 239 16.04 -1.79 0.83
C ALA A 239 15.94 -3.03 -0.06
N VAL A 240 15.97 -2.82 -1.37
CA VAL A 240 15.94 -3.90 -2.37
C VAL A 240 17.26 -3.97 -3.12
N TRP A 241 17.53 -5.09 -3.77
CA TRP A 241 18.69 -5.18 -4.66
C TRP A 241 18.52 -4.23 -5.84
N HIS A 242 19.55 -3.43 -6.06
CA HIS A 242 19.70 -2.53 -7.18
C HIS A 242 20.86 -2.99 -8.05
N MET A 243 20.62 -3.00 -9.36
CA MET A 243 21.63 -3.29 -10.39
C MET A 243 21.65 -2.14 -11.40
N ASN A 244 22.81 -1.52 -11.59
CA ASN A 244 23.00 -0.56 -12.69
C ASN A 244 23.57 -1.29 -13.92
N ALA A 245 22.83 -1.28 -15.02
CA ALA A 245 23.23 -1.87 -16.29
C ALA A 245 22.76 -1.01 -17.47
N PHE A 246 23.61 -0.78 -18.48
CA PHE A 246 23.31 0.07 -19.64
C PHE A 246 22.75 1.47 -19.29
N GLN A 247 23.23 2.09 -18.22
CA GLN A 247 22.71 3.39 -17.72
C GLN A 247 21.21 3.33 -17.34
N LYS A 248 20.73 2.13 -17.01
CA LYS A 248 19.40 1.91 -16.44
C LYS A 248 19.57 1.31 -15.05
N ASP A 249 18.69 1.74 -14.15
CA ASP A 249 18.67 1.27 -12.77
C ASP A 249 17.57 0.22 -12.63
N PHE A 250 17.96 -1.00 -12.28
CA PHE A 250 17.06 -2.14 -12.07
C PHE A 250 16.90 -2.39 -10.57
N TYR A 251 15.69 -2.25 -10.05
CA TYR A 251 15.35 -2.55 -8.66
C TYR A 251 14.50 -3.82 -8.60
N PHE A 252 15.02 -4.84 -7.92
CA PHE A 252 14.37 -6.13 -7.77
C PHE A 252 13.36 -6.08 -6.63
N MET A 253 12.13 -5.62 -6.92
CA MET A 253 11.02 -5.59 -5.98
C MET A 253 10.48 -7.00 -5.75
N PRO A 254 9.71 -7.26 -4.67
CA PRO A 254 9.13 -8.57 -4.44
C PRO A 254 8.19 -9.09 -5.53
N ASP A 255 7.54 -8.21 -6.31
CA ASP A 255 6.53 -8.57 -7.31
C ASP A 255 6.95 -8.31 -8.77
N HIS A 256 7.83 -7.33 -8.99
CA HIS A 256 8.35 -6.97 -10.32
C HIS A 256 9.78 -6.44 -10.25
N ILE A 257 10.44 -6.29 -11.40
CA ILE A 257 11.68 -5.52 -11.51
C ILE A 257 11.30 -4.13 -12.01
N LEU A 258 11.53 -3.09 -11.18
CA LEU A 258 11.40 -1.71 -11.61
C LEU A 258 12.64 -1.30 -12.40
N VAL A 259 12.43 -0.67 -13.55
CA VAL A 259 13.50 -0.19 -14.41
C VAL A 259 13.36 1.31 -14.58
N PHE A 260 14.37 2.07 -14.18
CA PHE A 260 14.41 3.51 -14.38
C PHE A 260 15.42 3.87 -15.46
N GLN A 261 14.98 4.71 -16.40
CA GLN A 261 15.84 5.32 -17.41
C GLN A 261 15.54 6.82 -17.49
N GLY A 262 16.40 7.65 -16.89
CA GLY A 262 16.19 9.09 -16.86
C GLY A 262 14.86 9.44 -16.20
N ALA A 263 13.90 9.96 -16.96
CA ALA A 263 12.57 10.36 -16.47
C ALA A 263 11.50 9.26 -16.53
N GLN A 264 11.77 8.13 -17.19
CA GLN A 264 10.78 7.06 -17.40
C GLN A 264 10.96 5.94 -16.38
N ALA A 265 9.85 5.39 -15.90
CA ALA A 265 9.79 4.17 -15.11
C ALA A 265 9.07 3.06 -15.89
N GLY A 266 9.62 1.85 -15.83
CA GLY A 266 9.01 0.63 -16.36
C GLY A 266 8.99 -0.46 -15.30
N GLY A 267 8.14 -1.47 -15.49
CA GLY A 267 8.06 -2.63 -14.62
C GLY A 267 8.07 -3.93 -15.43
N ILE A 268 8.85 -4.90 -14.99
CA ILE A 268 8.92 -6.24 -15.58
C ILE A 268 8.36 -7.23 -14.58
N SER A 269 7.25 -7.87 -14.92
CA SER A 269 6.74 -8.97 -14.11
C SER A 269 7.69 -10.17 -14.17
N TYR A 270 7.97 -10.79 -13.02
CA TYR A 270 8.74 -12.04 -12.97
C TYR A 270 8.12 -13.15 -13.83
N GLY A 271 6.80 -13.17 -13.99
CA GLY A 271 6.10 -14.15 -14.84
C GLY A 271 6.48 -14.07 -16.33
N ASN A 272 6.94 -12.90 -16.78
CA ASN A 272 7.36 -12.63 -18.17
C ASN A 272 8.89 -12.61 -18.34
N LEU A 273 9.63 -12.92 -17.28
CA LEU A 273 11.09 -12.99 -17.31
C LEU A 273 11.53 -14.39 -17.71
N SER A 274 12.53 -14.48 -18.56
CA SER A 274 13.16 -15.73 -18.97
C SER A 274 14.65 -15.69 -18.66
N PHE A 275 15.17 -16.82 -18.20
CA PHE A 275 16.57 -16.98 -17.88
C PHE A 275 17.17 -18.04 -18.78
N ALA A 276 18.39 -17.82 -19.25
CA ALA A 276 19.20 -18.85 -19.88
C ALA A 276 20.62 -18.78 -19.31
N VAL A 277 21.21 -19.95 -19.10
CA VAL A 277 22.54 -20.08 -18.53
C VAL A 277 23.46 -20.76 -19.55
N ASP A 278 24.68 -20.25 -19.68
CA ASP A 278 25.69 -20.77 -20.59
C ASP A 278 27.09 -20.54 -20.00
N SER A 279 28.16 -20.90 -20.71
CA SER A 279 29.53 -20.57 -20.31
C SER A 279 30.42 -20.35 -21.52
N GLU A 280 31.38 -19.43 -21.40
CA GLU A 280 32.31 -19.11 -22.48
C GLU A 280 33.74 -18.95 -21.92
N ILE A 281 34.73 -19.33 -22.72
CA ILE A 281 36.15 -19.14 -22.40
C ILE A 281 36.60 -17.81 -23.00
N ILE A 282 37.20 -16.96 -22.17
CA ILE A 282 37.53 -15.59 -22.51
C ILE A 282 38.95 -15.28 -22.06
N GLN A 283 39.69 -14.58 -22.91
CA GLN A 283 41.02 -14.09 -22.59
C GLN A 283 40.96 -12.95 -21.57
N ALA A 284 41.79 -13.00 -20.53
CA ALA A 284 41.84 -11.93 -19.53
C ALA A 284 42.43 -10.65 -20.12
N HIS A 285 41.55 -9.71 -20.46
CA HIS A 285 41.91 -8.43 -21.05
C HIS A 285 40.94 -7.32 -20.62
N GLY A 286 41.46 -6.12 -20.32
CA GLY A 286 40.65 -4.96 -19.94
C GLY A 286 39.89 -5.17 -18.63
N LEU A 287 38.56 -5.19 -18.71
CA LEU A 287 37.68 -5.43 -17.55
C LEU A 287 37.66 -6.90 -17.11
N VAL A 288 37.97 -7.84 -18.02
CA VAL A 288 38.08 -9.26 -17.70
C VAL A 288 39.40 -9.47 -16.95
N LYS A 289 39.29 -9.69 -15.64
CA LYS A 289 40.42 -9.84 -14.73
C LYS A 289 40.37 -11.20 -14.06
N ARG A 290 41.53 -11.81 -13.87
CA ARG A 290 41.67 -13.00 -13.05
C ARG A 290 41.42 -12.65 -11.58
N THR A 291 40.45 -13.31 -10.98
CA THR A 291 40.07 -13.20 -9.57
C THR A 291 40.32 -14.53 -8.84
N SER A 292 40.15 -14.55 -7.53
CA SER A 292 40.39 -15.74 -6.70
C SER A 292 39.44 -16.90 -7.02
N ASP A 293 38.24 -16.59 -7.52
CA ASP A 293 37.18 -17.52 -7.93
C ASP A 293 37.17 -17.85 -9.42
N SER A 294 38.10 -17.27 -10.21
CA SER A 294 38.19 -17.51 -11.66
C SER A 294 38.70 -18.92 -11.98
N ASN A 295 38.03 -19.60 -12.90
CA ASN A 295 38.50 -20.88 -13.44
C ASN A 295 39.42 -20.66 -14.65
N VAL A 296 40.72 -20.90 -14.50
CA VAL A 296 41.71 -20.79 -15.59
C VAL A 296 41.73 -22.11 -16.37
N VAL A 297 41.28 -22.09 -17.62
CA VAL A 297 41.19 -23.29 -18.48
C VAL A 297 42.44 -23.44 -19.35
N GLY A 298 43.05 -22.33 -19.73
CA GLY A 298 44.15 -22.31 -20.66
C GLY A 298 44.94 -21.01 -20.59
N LYS A 299 45.86 -20.85 -21.53
CA LYS A 299 46.67 -19.65 -21.68
C LYS A 299 47.00 -19.44 -23.15
N THR A 300 47.04 -18.17 -23.55
CA THR A 300 47.44 -17.72 -24.87
C THR A 300 48.50 -16.62 -24.73
N TRP A 301 48.95 -16.06 -25.85
CA TRP A 301 49.92 -14.97 -25.90
C TRP A 301 49.30 -13.74 -26.54
N ARG A 302 49.80 -12.55 -26.21
CA ARG A 302 49.32 -11.30 -26.84
C ARG A 302 49.49 -11.32 -28.36
N PHE A 303 50.62 -11.83 -28.83
CA PHE A 303 50.91 -12.00 -30.25
C PHE A 303 51.19 -13.48 -30.53
N VAL A 304 50.46 -14.06 -31.49
CA VAL A 304 50.56 -15.48 -31.83
C VAL A 304 50.94 -15.68 -33.28
N ASN A 305 51.68 -16.76 -33.54
CA ASN A 305 51.89 -17.30 -34.88
C ASN A 305 50.60 -17.97 -35.39
N LYS A 306 50.58 -18.37 -36.67
CA LYS A 306 49.43 -19.08 -37.27
C LYS A 306 49.10 -20.42 -36.58
N ASP A 307 50.05 -20.99 -35.86
CA ASP A 307 49.90 -22.23 -35.08
C ASP A 307 49.50 -21.98 -33.62
N GLY A 308 49.28 -20.72 -33.21
CA GLY A 308 48.93 -20.35 -31.82
C GLY A 308 50.13 -20.22 -30.88
N SER A 309 51.35 -20.52 -31.34
CA SER A 309 52.57 -20.37 -30.54
C SER A 309 52.96 -18.89 -30.35
N PRO A 310 53.72 -18.52 -29.30
CA PRO A 310 54.15 -17.14 -29.10
C PRO A 310 55.03 -16.65 -30.24
N ASP A 311 54.67 -15.50 -30.83
CA ASP A 311 55.56 -14.82 -31.77
C ASP A 311 56.70 -14.15 -30.98
N LYS A 312 57.92 -14.68 -31.16
CA LYS A 312 59.15 -14.23 -30.49
C LYS A 312 59.75 -12.96 -31.10
N ARG A 313 59.22 -12.45 -32.21
CA ARG A 313 59.68 -11.19 -32.84
C ARG A 313 59.26 -9.97 -32.01
N PHE A 314 58.20 -10.10 -31.22
CA PHE A 314 57.72 -9.04 -30.33
C PHE A 314 58.39 -9.13 -28.96
N ASN A 315 59.17 -8.11 -28.59
CA ASN A 315 59.93 -8.07 -27.34
C ASN A 315 59.04 -8.04 -26.08
N ASN A 316 57.78 -7.59 -26.19
CA ASN A 316 56.81 -7.49 -25.08
C ASN A 316 55.58 -8.41 -25.29
N ASN A 317 55.81 -9.65 -25.71
CA ASN A 317 54.74 -10.64 -25.86
C ASN A 317 54.39 -11.29 -24.51
N ILE A 318 53.33 -10.79 -23.87
CA ILE A 318 52.88 -11.28 -22.56
C ILE A 318 51.97 -12.49 -22.69
N GLU A 319 52.06 -13.41 -21.73
CA GLU A 319 51.12 -14.52 -21.56
C GLU A 319 49.78 -13.99 -21.01
N ILE A 320 48.68 -14.41 -21.61
CA ILE A 320 47.31 -14.01 -21.27
C ILE A 320 46.55 -15.26 -20.82
N PRO A 321 46.00 -15.31 -19.59
CA PRO A 321 45.22 -16.46 -19.15
C PRO A 321 43.84 -16.49 -19.84
N GLU A 322 43.37 -17.70 -20.13
CA GLU A 322 42.02 -17.97 -20.62
C GLU A 322 41.15 -18.42 -19.47
N LEU A 323 40.10 -17.66 -19.20
CA LEU A 323 39.21 -17.80 -18.06
C LEU A 323 37.84 -18.29 -18.53
N LYS A 324 37.28 -19.29 -17.85
CA LYS A 324 35.89 -19.71 -18.08
C LYS A 324 34.96 -18.86 -17.25
N TYR A 325 34.10 -18.09 -17.91
CA TYR A 325 33.03 -17.31 -17.29
C TYR A 325 31.69 -18.04 -17.46
N GLY A 326 30.85 -17.95 -16.45
CA GLY A 326 29.43 -18.30 -16.56
C GLY A 326 28.63 -17.14 -17.15
N ILE A 327 27.66 -17.46 -17.98
CA ILE A 327 26.79 -16.49 -18.66
C ILE A 327 25.39 -16.66 -18.09
N LEU A 328 24.82 -15.58 -17.58
CA LEU A 328 23.43 -15.47 -17.19
C LEU A 328 22.72 -14.49 -18.13
N LYS A 329 21.83 -15.01 -18.97
CA LYS A 329 20.97 -14.22 -19.85
C LYS A 329 19.63 -13.99 -19.17
N LEU A 330 19.21 -12.74 -19.06
CA LEU A 330 17.87 -12.30 -18.66
C LEU A 330 17.19 -11.68 -19.87
N ALA A 331 16.04 -12.23 -20.27
CA ALA A 331 15.22 -11.66 -21.33
C ALA A 331 13.75 -11.54 -20.89
N GLY A 332 13.13 -10.40 -21.14
CA GLY A 332 11.72 -10.16 -20.80
C GLY A 332 11.29 -8.71 -21.02
N ALA A 333 10.04 -8.50 -21.45
CA ALA A 333 9.42 -7.17 -21.61
C ALA A 333 10.28 -6.13 -22.36
N GLY A 334 10.96 -6.55 -23.44
CA GLY A 334 11.80 -5.66 -24.26
C GLY A 334 13.23 -5.46 -23.73
N ILE A 335 13.64 -6.23 -22.73
CA ILE A 335 15.00 -6.25 -22.19
C ILE A 335 15.68 -7.57 -22.55
N ASP A 336 16.95 -7.49 -22.96
CA ASP A 336 17.86 -8.60 -23.19
C ASP A 336 19.22 -8.23 -22.58
N LEU A 337 19.57 -8.85 -21.46
CA LEU A 337 20.81 -8.62 -20.72
C LEU A 337 21.57 -9.93 -20.64
N ALA A 338 22.88 -9.89 -20.87
CA ALA A 338 23.77 -11.01 -20.60
C ALA A 338 24.85 -10.57 -19.60
N LEU A 339 24.83 -11.20 -18.43
CA LEU A 339 25.82 -11.02 -17.38
C LEU A 339 26.85 -12.14 -17.43
N TYR A 340 28.12 -11.79 -17.31
CA TYR A 340 29.24 -12.71 -17.28
C TYR A 340 29.83 -12.71 -15.87
N ALA A 341 29.75 -13.85 -15.17
CA ALA A 341 30.25 -14.03 -13.82
C ALA A 341 31.53 -14.88 -13.83
N SER A 342 32.55 -14.47 -13.07
CA SER A 342 33.81 -15.20 -12.92
C SER A 342 33.62 -16.62 -12.37
N ASN A 343 32.59 -16.83 -11.56
CA ASN A 343 32.20 -18.12 -11.02
C ASN A 343 30.93 -18.64 -11.71
N GLN A 344 31.08 -19.68 -12.54
CA GLN A 344 29.97 -20.28 -13.27
C GLN A 344 28.85 -20.78 -12.35
N ARG A 345 29.17 -21.38 -11.20
CA ARG A 345 28.11 -21.91 -10.32
C ARG A 345 27.17 -20.83 -9.81
N ALA A 346 27.68 -19.61 -9.61
CA ALA A 346 26.87 -18.49 -9.15
C ALA A 346 25.86 -18.05 -10.22
N SER A 347 26.22 -18.05 -11.51
CA SER A 347 25.28 -17.78 -12.60
C SER A 347 24.25 -18.89 -12.76
N ASP A 348 24.66 -20.14 -12.55
CA ASP A 348 23.80 -21.32 -12.76
C ASP A 348 22.66 -21.41 -11.74
N THR A 349 22.88 -20.94 -10.50
CA THR A 349 21.86 -21.00 -9.43
C THR A 349 20.79 -19.91 -9.50
N VAL A 350 21.01 -18.85 -10.28
CA VAL A 350 20.12 -17.69 -10.30
C VAL A 350 18.72 -18.01 -10.82
N PRO A 351 18.54 -18.74 -11.94
CA PRO A 351 17.20 -19.09 -12.42
C PRO A 351 16.35 -19.82 -11.37
N ASP A 352 16.96 -20.71 -10.58
CA ASP A 352 16.28 -21.47 -9.54
C ASP A 352 15.74 -20.56 -8.44
N GLY A 353 16.50 -19.54 -8.04
CA GLY A 353 16.07 -18.57 -7.04
C GLY A 353 14.86 -17.75 -7.45
N PHE A 354 14.68 -17.49 -8.75
CA PHE A 354 13.52 -16.75 -9.27
C PHE A 354 12.32 -17.66 -9.55
N SER A 355 12.53 -18.96 -9.80
CA SER A 355 11.48 -19.91 -10.24
C SER A 355 10.22 -19.91 -9.36
N SER A 356 10.38 -19.86 -8.04
CA SER A 356 9.28 -19.83 -7.08
C SER A 356 8.44 -18.57 -7.24
N MET A 357 9.08 -17.41 -7.38
CA MET A 357 8.38 -16.14 -7.59
C MET A 357 7.71 -16.08 -8.98
N GLN A 358 8.35 -16.63 -10.02
CA GLN A 358 7.74 -16.72 -11.35
C GLN A 358 6.47 -17.57 -11.35
N SER A 359 6.43 -18.64 -10.55
CA SER A 359 5.23 -19.48 -10.41
C SER A 359 4.08 -18.74 -9.74
N LEU A 360 4.36 -17.88 -8.75
CA LEU A 360 3.37 -17.03 -8.08
C LEU A 360 2.88 -15.93 -9.01
N ALA A 361 3.78 -15.28 -9.76
CA ALA A 361 3.47 -14.20 -10.68
C ALA A 361 2.57 -14.61 -11.86
N LYS A 362 2.56 -15.89 -12.23
CA LYS A 362 1.69 -16.43 -13.28
C LYS A 362 0.24 -16.67 -12.81
N LYS A 363 -0.02 -16.62 -11.50
CA LYS A 363 -1.38 -16.73 -10.96
C LYS A 363 -2.17 -15.43 -11.25
N PRO A 364 -3.49 -15.50 -11.44
CA PRO A 364 -4.29 -14.29 -11.61
C PRO A 364 -4.21 -13.42 -10.35
N VAL A 365 -4.07 -12.11 -10.56
CA VAL A 365 -4.05 -11.13 -9.47
C VAL A 365 -5.40 -11.15 -8.75
N ARG A 366 -5.37 -11.22 -7.42
CA ARG A 366 -6.57 -11.18 -6.59
C ARG A 366 -7.01 -9.75 -6.32
N LYS A 367 -8.32 -9.55 -6.47
CA LYS A 367 -9.01 -8.29 -6.19
C LYS A 367 -9.39 -8.19 -4.72
N VAL A 368 -8.39 -7.93 -3.88
CA VAL A 368 -8.57 -7.90 -2.43
C VAL A 368 -9.49 -6.74 -2.01
N ALA A 369 -9.61 -5.66 -2.81
CA ALA A 369 -10.50 -4.56 -2.47
C ALA A 369 -11.97 -5.00 -2.54
N GLU A 370 -12.33 -5.80 -3.54
CA GLU A 370 -13.68 -6.38 -3.65
C GLU A 370 -14.00 -7.31 -2.47
N GLU A 371 -13.05 -8.16 -2.06
CA GLU A 371 -13.22 -9.04 -0.89
C GLU A 371 -13.36 -8.25 0.40
N ARG A 372 -12.50 -7.25 0.66
CA ARG A 372 -12.59 -6.37 1.83
C ARG A 372 -13.92 -5.61 1.85
N ARG A 373 -14.38 -5.09 0.71
CA ARG A 373 -15.69 -4.42 0.57
C ARG A 373 -16.84 -5.38 0.86
N ALA A 374 -16.81 -6.60 0.32
CA ALA A 374 -17.83 -7.60 0.57
C ALA A 374 -17.89 -7.96 2.07
N GLN A 375 -16.74 -8.11 2.72
CA GLN A 375 -16.66 -8.35 4.16
C GLN A 375 -17.15 -7.16 4.99
N ALA A 376 -16.80 -5.92 4.62
CA ALA A 376 -17.27 -4.71 5.28
C ALA A 376 -18.80 -4.58 5.17
N ILE A 377 -19.36 -4.79 3.96
CA ILE A 377 -20.81 -4.82 3.72
C ILE A 377 -21.46 -5.92 4.56
N ALA A 378 -20.89 -7.12 4.62
CA ALA A 378 -21.41 -8.22 5.43
C ALA A 378 -21.36 -7.90 6.94
N ARG A 379 -20.27 -7.31 7.44
CA ARG A 379 -20.14 -6.84 8.83
C ARG A 379 -21.17 -5.77 9.17
N LYS A 380 -21.38 -4.80 8.27
CA LYS A 380 -22.38 -3.73 8.42
C LYS A 380 -23.80 -4.29 8.41
N LYS A 381 -24.09 -5.23 7.51
CA LYS A 381 -25.37 -5.96 7.48
C LYS A 381 -25.59 -6.70 8.80
N LYS A 382 -24.59 -7.44 9.29
CA LYS A 382 -24.64 -8.17 10.56
C LYS A 382 -24.84 -7.25 11.77
N ARG A 383 -24.12 -6.13 11.85
CA ARG A 383 -24.29 -5.10 12.90
C ARG A 383 -25.69 -4.49 12.85
N SER A 384 -26.20 -4.18 11.66
CA SER A 384 -27.56 -3.64 11.49
C SER A 384 -28.61 -4.66 11.92
N GLU A 385 -28.47 -5.92 11.52
CA GLU A 385 -29.36 -7.00 11.89
C GLU A 385 -29.38 -7.23 13.40
N GLN A 386 -28.22 -7.19 14.06
CA GLN A 386 -28.11 -7.28 15.52
C GLN A 386 -28.86 -6.14 16.23
N ARG A 387 -28.79 -4.90 15.71
CA ARG A 387 -29.57 -3.77 16.27
C ARG A 387 -31.07 -3.98 16.12
N PHE A 388 -31.52 -4.44 14.96
CA PHE A 388 -32.93 -4.78 14.75
C PHE A 388 -33.37 -5.93 15.67
N GLN A 389 -32.48 -6.88 15.96
CA GLN A 389 -32.75 -7.97 16.92
C GLN A 389 -32.92 -7.43 18.33
N THR A 390 -32.07 -6.50 18.78
CA THR A 390 -32.22 -5.86 20.10
C THR A 390 -33.55 -5.11 20.20
N VAL A 391 -33.96 -4.38 19.16
CA VAL A 391 -35.26 -3.69 19.13
C VAL A 391 -36.42 -4.69 19.16
N LEU A 392 -36.35 -5.76 18.36
CA LEU A 392 -37.37 -6.81 18.37
C LEU A 392 -37.47 -7.47 19.75
N ASN A 393 -36.35 -7.80 20.37
CA ASN A 393 -36.31 -8.37 21.72
C ASN A 393 -36.94 -7.41 22.75
N ALA A 394 -36.70 -6.11 22.65
CA ALA A 394 -37.32 -5.10 23.52
C ALA A 394 -38.85 -5.06 23.35
N LEU A 395 -39.33 -5.08 22.11
CA LEU A 395 -40.77 -5.13 21.80
C LEU A 395 -41.39 -6.45 22.27
N CYS A 396 -40.67 -7.57 22.15
CA CYS A 396 -41.13 -8.88 22.62
C CYS A 396 -41.13 -9.00 24.15
N CYS A 397 -40.16 -8.39 24.84
CA CYS A 397 -40.14 -8.27 26.31
C CYS A 397 -41.38 -7.52 26.81
N MET A 398 -41.79 -6.48 26.09
CA MET A 398 -43.00 -5.72 26.39
C MET A 398 -44.26 -6.56 26.13
N MET A 399 -44.38 -7.18 24.95
CA MET A 399 -45.50 -8.07 24.61
C MET A 399 -45.67 -9.25 25.58
N TYR A 400 -44.59 -9.76 26.17
CA TYR A 400 -44.63 -10.93 27.06
C TYR A 400 -44.61 -10.54 28.55
N ALA A 401 -44.83 -9.27 28.89
CA ALA A 401 -44.86 -8.76 30.25
C ALA A 401 -45.84 -9.54 31.14
N ASP A 402 -47.06 -9.77 30.65
CA ASP A 402 -48.15 -10.41 31.39
C ASP A 402 -48.24 -11.93 31.17
N ARG A 403 -47.16 -12.53 30.64
CA ARG A 403 -47.04 -13.96 30.29
C ARG A 403 -48.10 -14.48 29.29
N LYS A 404 -48.85 -13.58 28.68
CA LYS A 404 -49.76 -13.82 27.56
C LYS A 404 -49.21 -13.05 26.37
N SER A 405 -49.36 -13.58 25.16
CA SER A 405 -49.05 -12.82 23.94
C SER A 405 -50.35 -12.57 23.19
N SER A 406 -50.80 -11.32 23.12
CA SER A 406 -52.01 -10.96 22.38
C SER A 406 -51.77 -11.06 20.87
N THR A 407 -52.79 -11.49 20.11
CA THR A 407 -52.71 -11.54 18.65
C THR A 407 -52.64 -10.15 18.03
N GLU A 408 -53.16 -9.13 18.71
CA GLU A 408 -53.15 -7.74 18.24
C GLU A 408 -51.79 -7.07 18.44
N GLU A 409 -51.10 -7.35 19.56
CA GLU A 409 -49.72 -6.89 19.81
C GLU A 409 -48.74 -7.47 18.79
N ARG A 410 -48.86 -8.76 18.47
CA ARG A 410 -48.02 -9.40 17.43
C ARG A 410 -48.16 -8.71 16.08
N LYS A 411 -49.40 -8.43 15.64
CA LYS A 411 -49.65 -7.70 14.39
C LYS A 411 -49.07 -6.28 14.46
N LYS A 412 -49.18 -5.62 15.62
CA LYS A 412 -48.60 -4.29 15.86
C LYS A 412 -47.08 -4.31 15.69
N ILE A 413 -46.40 -5.29 16.30
CA ILE A 413 -44.94 -5.44 16.22
C ILE A 413 -44.50 -5.67 14.78
N ILE A 414 -45.17 -6.55 14.03
CA ILE A 414 -44.87 -6.77 12.61
C ILE A 414 -45.00 -5.46 11.83
N SER A 415 -46.09 -4.71 12.02
CA SER A 415 -46.30 -3.43 11.33
C SER A 415 -45.25 -2.36 11.70
N LEU A 416 -44.78 -2.34 12.95
CA LEU A 416 -43.76 -1.41 13.43
C LEU A 416 -42.39 -1.78 12.87
N MET A 417 -42.02 -3.07 12.88
CA MET A 417 -40.75 -3.56 12.32
C MET A 417 -40.67 -3.26 10.81
N GLN A 418 -41.75 -3.49 10.07
CA GLN A 418 -41.87 -3.10 8.66
C GLN A 418 -41.74 -1.58 8.46
N ARG A 419 -42.34 -0.77 9.35
CA ARG A 419 -42.25 0.70 9.27
C ARG A 419 -40.85 1.24 9.56
N ILE A 420 -40.08 0.57 10.42
CA ILE A 420 -38.66 0.89 10.69
C ILE A 420 -37.76 0.34 9.57
N LYS A 421 -38.33 -0.34 8.56
CA LYS A 421 -37.62 -0.97 7.44
C LYS A 421 -36.62 -2.03 7.91
N SER A 422 -37.07 -2.93 8.78
CA SER A 422 -36.27 -4.09 9.14
C SER A 422 -35.89 -4.91 7.89
N PRO A 423 -34.72 -5.58 7.88
CA PRO A 423 -34.26 -6.39 6.75
C PRO A 423 -35.01 -7.72 6.59
N TRP A 424 -36.02 -7.98 7.43
CA TRP A 424 -36.73 -9.25 7.55
C TRP A 424 -38.15 -9.18 6.97
N ASP A 425 -38.63 -10.30 6.45
CA ASP A 425 -40.01 -10.44 5.96
C ASP A 425 -41.02 -10.66 7.11
N GLU A 426 -42.31 -10.44 6.87
CA GLU A 426 -43.36 -10.59 7.90
C GLU A 426 -43.36 -11.98 8.55
N THR A 427 -43.15 -13.03 7.76
CA THR A 427 -43.07 -14.42 8.24
C THR A 427 -41.83 -14.66 9.11
N GLU A 428 -40.72 -14.02 8.76
CA GLU A 428 -39.45 -14.14 9.47
C GLU A 428 -39.50 -13.40 10.82
N ILE A 429 -40.18 -12.26 10.88
CA ILE A 429 -40.44 -11.53 12.12
C ILE A 429 -41.29 -12.40 13.06
N ASP A 430 -42.38 -12.99 12.57
CA ASP A 430 -43.24 -13.85 13.41
C ASP A 430 -42.54 -15.13 13.88
N GLN A 431 -41.66 -15.71 13.06
CA GLN A 431 -40.80 -16.81 13.50
C GLN A 431 -39.87 -16.38 14.64
N ARG A 432 -39.14 -15.26 14.49
CA ARG A 432 -38.27 -14.74 15.55
C ARG A 432 -39.02 -14.41 16.84
N MET A 433 -40.25 -13.86 16.74
CA MET A 433 -41.10 -13.64 17.91
C MET A 433 -41.46 -14.95 18.62
N ARG A 434 -41.77 -16.02 17.87
CA ARG A 434 -42.04 -17.35 18.45
C ARG A 434 -40.81 -17.95 19.13
N GLU A 435 -39.65 -17.87 18.48
CA GLU A 435 -38.36 -18.30 19.06
C GLU A 435 -38.05 -17.54 20.34
N PHE A 436 -38.29 -16.23 20.36
CA PHE A 436 -38.13 -15.41 21.57
C PHE A 436 -39.01 -15.91 22.73
N VAL A 437 -40.31 -16.15 22.49
CA VAL A 437 -41.25 -16.66 23.50
C VAL A 437 -40.87 -18.05 24.01
N LEU A 438 -40.26 -18.89 23.17
CA LEU A 438 -39.71 -20.18 23.62
C LEU A 438 -38.49 -19.97 24.52
N SER A 439 -37.57 -19.09 24.12
CA SER A 439 -36.37 -18.77 24.90
C SER A 439 -36.69 -18.16 26.27
N THR A 440 -37.74 -17.34 26.38
CA THR A 440 -38.16 -16.74 27.65
C THR A 440 -38.77 -17.75 28.61
N LYS A 441 -39.39 -18.83 28.10
CA LYS A 441 -39.88 -19.94 28.94
C LYS A 441 -38.74 -20.75 29.55
N GLU A 442 -37.60 -20.86 28.87
CA GLU A 442 -36.43 -21.60 29.35
C GLU A 442 -35.53 -20.75 30.27
N LYS A 443 -35.21 -19.52 29.88
CA LYS A 443 -34.25 -18.65 30.59
C LYS A 443 -34.88 -17.71 31.64
N GLY A 444 -36.18 -17.47 31.54
CA GLY A 444 -36.91 -16.51 32.37
C GLY A 444 -36.89 -15.07 31.83
N LEU A 445 -37.97 -14.32 32.09
CA LEU A 445 -38.19 -12.97 31.56
C LEU A 445 -37.18 -11.93 32.10
N GLU A 446 -36.80 -12.01 33.39
CA GLU A 446 -35.88 -11.06 34.02
C GLU A 446 -34.45 -11.12 33.47
N ALA A 447 -33.98 -12.31 33.10
CA ALA A 447 -32.67 -12.49 32.47
C ALA A 447 -32.63 -11.82 31.09
N MET A 448 -33.68 -12.05 30.28
CA MET A 448 -33.82 -11.44 28.95
C MET A 448 -34.01 -9.92 29.02
N LEU A 449 -34.75 -9.41 30.01
CA LEU A 449 -34.91 -7.97 30.24
C LEU A 449 -33.57 -7.31 30.54
N THR A 450 -32.76 -7.91 31.42
CA THR A 450 -31.45 -7.37 31.80
C THR A 450 -30.48 -7.35 30.61
N GLU A 451 -30.42 -8.42 29.83
CA GLU A 451 -29.62 -8.51 28.60
C GLU A 451 -30.07 -7.47 27.56
N THR A 452 -31.38 -7.32 27.37
CA THR A 452 -31.94 -6.37 26.40
C THR A 452 -31.70 -4.91 26.84
N CYS A 453 -31.83 -4.59 28.14
CA CYS A 453 -31.50 -3.28 28.68
C CYS A 453 -30.02 -2.91 28.45
N GLN A 454 -29.11 -3.87 28.65
CA GLN A 454 -27.68 -3.66 28.39
C GLN A 454 -27.42 -3.35 26.92
N GLN A 455 -28.00 -4.14 26.00
CA GLN A 455 -27.85 -3.93 24.55
C GLN A 455 -28.50 -2.62 24.07
N LEU A 456 -29.65 -2.23 24.63
CA LEU A 456 -30.30 -0.95 24.33
C LEU A 456 -29.44 0.24 24.78
N GLY A 457 -28.76 0.11 25.91
CA GLY A 457 -27.84 1.13 26.44
C GLY A 457 -26.59 1.37 25.57
N GLU A 458 -26.29 0.48 24.60
CA GLU A 458 -25.21 0.68 23.62
C GLU A 458 -25.63 1.59 22.45
N ILE A 459 -26.93 1.86 22.28
CA ILE A 459 -27.46 2.71 21.21
C ILE A 459 -27.33 4.18 21.63
N LYS A 460 -26.30 4.86 21.12
CA LYS A 460 -25.99 6.28 21.45
C LYS A 460 -26.69 7.33 20.59
N ASP A 461 -27.30 6.94 19.46
CA ASP A 461 -27.94 7.90 18.55
C ASP A 461 -29.30 8.36 19.10
N GLN A 462 -29.39 9.63 19.48
CA GLN A 462 -30.56 10.22 20.12
C GLN A 462 -31.82 10.14 19.26
N ARG A 463 -31.70 10.19 17.93
CA ARG A 463 -32.86 10.02 17.02
C ARG A 463 -33.38 8.58 17.03
N GLN A 464 -32.47 7.61 17.17
CA GLN A 464 -32.82 6.19 17.25
C GLN A 464 -33.45 5.87 18.60
N GLN A 465 -32.90 6.42 19.69
CA GLN A 465 -33.50 6.32 21.02
C GLN A 465 -34.94 6.86 21.01
N ASP A 466 -35.18 8.08 20.51
CA ASP A 466 -36.52 8.67 20.39
C ASP A 466 -37.49 7.82 19.56
N ALA A 467 -36.99 7.20 18.48
CA ALA A 467 -37.79 6.33 17.63
C ALA A 467 -38.17 5.02 18.35
N ILE A 468 -37.24 4.42 19.09
CA ILE A 468 -37.47 3.20 19.88
C ILE A 468 -38.48 3.47 20.99
N MET A 469 -38.34 4.58 21.72
CA MET A 469 -39.30 5.00 22.76
C MET A 469 -40.73 5.10 22.21
N LYS A 470 -40.90 5.78 21.08
CA LYS A 470 -42.21 5.90 20.40
C LYS A 470 -42.77 4.57 19.92
N CYS A 471 -41.92 3.59 19.62
CA CYS A 471 -42.37 2.24 19.25
C CYS A 471 -42.80 1.45 20.47
N LEU A 472 -42.05 1.52 21.57
CA LEU A 472 -42.40 0.94 22.86
C LEU A 472 -43.74 1.50 23.36
N ASP A 473 -43.93 2.82 23.34
CA ASP A 473 -45.20 3.45 23.75
C ASP A 473 -46.40 2.97 22.93
N ARG A 474 -46.21 2.70 21.64
CA ARG A 474 -47.28 2.23 20.74
C ARG A 474 -47.64 0.76 20.90
N VAL A 475 -46.69 -0.06 21.37
CA VAL A 475 -46.96 -1.46 21.69
C VAL A 475 -47.69 -1.55 23.03
N ALA A 476 -47.22 -0.83 24.06
CA ALA A 476 -47.89 -0.78 25.37
C ALA A 476 -49.33 -0.22 25.29
N SER A 477 -49.62 0.66 24.32
CA SER A 477 -50.98 1.19 24.13
C SER A 477 -51.84 0.36 23.15
N ALA A 478 -51.41 -0.83 22.73
CA ALA A 478 -52.08 -1.61 21.69
C ALA A 478 -53.46 -2.14 22.16
N ASP A 479 -53.55 -2.58 23.41
CA ASP A 479 -54.75 -3.20 23.98
C ASP A 479 -55.66 -2.20 24.73
N GLY A 480 -55.34 -0.89 24.69
CA GLY A 480 -56.19 0.20 25.17
C GLY A 480 -56.09 0.52 26.66
N THR A 481 -55.47 -0.35 27.47
CA THR A 481 -55.15 -0.13 28.88
C THR A 481 -53.71 -0.56 29.16
N ILE A 482 -52.88 0.32 29.74
CA ILE A 482 -51.49 0.00 30.11
C ILE A 482 -51.50 -0.65 31.50
N GLU A 483 -51.07 -1.90 31.60
CA GLU A 483 -51.00 -2.62 32.89
C GLU A 483 -49.77 -2.19 33.72
N ASP A 484 -49.82 -2.40 35.05
CA ASP A 484 -48.76 -1.95 35.96
C ASP A 484 -47.41 -2.63 35.71
N GLN A 485 -47.40 -3.86 35.16
CA GLN A 485 -46.18 -4.59 34.80
C GLN A 485 -45.54 -4.06 33.51
N GLU A 486 -46.35 -3.76 32.50
CA GLU A 486 -45.89 -3.10 31.27
C GLU A 486 -45.30 -1.72 31.55
N ARG A 487 -45.92 -0.96 32.47
CA ARG A 487 -45.42 0.34 32.92
C ARG A 487 -44.03 0.22 33.57
N LYS A 488 -43.81 -0.78 34.43
CA LYS A 488 -42.50 -1.04 35.06
C LYS A 488 -41.42 -1.40 34.05
N ILE A 489 -41.74 -2.27 33.08
CA ILE A 489 -40.81 -2.68 32.02
C ILE A 489 -40.46 -1.49 31.12
N ARG A 490 -41.46 -0.69 30.74
CA ARG A 490 -41.27 0.54 29.98
C ARG A 490 -40.35 1.51 30.70
N ASP A 491 -40.61 1.81 31.98
CA ASP A 491 -39.80 2.78 32.73
C ASP A 491 -38.35 2.30 32.91
N ARG A 492 -38.13 0.97 32.98
CA ARG A 492 -36.79 0.34 33.00
C ARG A 492 -36.06 0.46 31.66
N PHE A 493 -36.76 0.32 30.53
CA PHE A 493 -36.17 0.59 29.20
C PHE A 493 -35.89 2.08 28.97
N HIS A 494 -36.81 2.96 29.39
CA HIS A 494 -36.64 4.41 29.30
C HIS A 494 -35.41 4.87 30.10
N SER A 495 -35.25 4.40 31.33
CA SER A 495 -34.10 4.74 32.17
C SER A 495 -32.77 4.21 31.59
N SER A 496 -32.77 3.01 31.02
CA SER A 496 -31.57 2.42 30.39
C SER A 496 -31.15 3.16 29.11
N LEU A 497 -32.09 3.75 28.37
CA LEU A 497 -31.80 4.55 27.19
C LEU A 497 -31.28 5.96 27.55
N ILE A 498 -31.68 6.51 28.69
CA ILE A 498 -31.30 7.86 29.16
C ILE A 498 -30.00 7.84 29.98
N SER A 499 -29.70 6.79 30.74
CA SER A 499 -28.54 6.77 31.65
C SER A 499 -27.18 6.76 30.96
N ASN A 500 -27.13 6.50 29.65
CA ASN A 500 -25.90 6.34 28.85
C ASN A 500 -25.74 7.40 27.73
N SER A 501 -26.58 8.45 27.71
CA SER A 501 -26.46 9.58 26.78
C SER A 501 -25.35 10.56 27.16
#